data_AF-A0A7C1KCS3-F1
#
_entry.id   AF-A0A7C1KCS3-F1
#
_cell.length_a   1.000
_cell.length_b   1.000
_cell.length_c   1.000
_cell.angle_alpha   90.00
_cell.angle_beta   90.00
_cell.angle_gamma   90.00
#
_symmetry.space_group_name_H-M   'P 1'
#
loop_
_entity.id
_entity.type
_entity.pdbx_description
1 polymer ?
#
loop_
_entity_poly.entity_id
_entity_poly.type
_entity_poly.pdbx_seq_one_letter_code
_entity_poly.pdbx_strand_id
1 'polypeptide(L)'
;DRVTGLTLTGGSHGITFPLGPGTTYFYYVLLAILALALAAALWLEGSRFGYGLRAIRENEVAAAASGIDVLALKRWAYCLSAVLIAWVGGTAGYWLTYINANEAFGPTITFQMVVMAILGGLGTPFGPLLGAAVLVLLAEVLGTRLLYAYLIIIGLVIMAVSLVFPQGVVGLARLRLRPRARPAVPAERRVAES
;
A
#
# COMPACT_ATOMS: atom_id res chain seq x y z
N ASP A 1 -0.20 -43.74 -26.41
CA ASP A 1 1.23 -43.55 -26.07
C ASP A 1 1.84 -42.55 -27.06
N ARG A 2 2.43 -41.44 -26.57
CA ARG A 2 3.19 -40.38 -27.32
C ARG A 2 2.53 -39.13 -27.96
N VAL A 3 1.28 -38.71 -27.68
CA VAL A 3 0.73 -37.46 -28.29
C VAL A 3 0.28 -36.37 -27.29
N THR A 4 0.33 -36.60 -25.98
CA THR A 4 0.01 -35.55 -24.99
C THR A 4 1.13 -35.39 -23.98
N GLY A 5 2.16 -34.63 -24.35
CA GLY A 5 3.18 -34.10 -23.43
C GLY A 5 2.65 -33.01 -22.47
N LEU A 6 1.36 -33.07 -22.12
CA LEU A 6 0.61 -32.08 -21.33
C LEU A 6 0.28 -32.62 -19.92
N THR A 7 0.98 -33.65 -19.45
CA THR A 7 0.90 -34.08 -18.04
C THR A 7 1.46 -33.01 -17.10
N LEU A 8 2.37 -32.16 -17.59
CA LEU A 8 2.90 -31.02 -16.83
C LEU A 8 1.85 -29.91 -16.63
N THR A 9 0.92 -29.71 -17.56
CA THR A 9 -0.05 -28.61 -17.55
C THR A 9 -1.48 -29.02 -17.19
N GLY A 10 -1.73 -30.33 -16.98
CA GLY A 10 -3.07 -30.83 -16.64
C GLY A 10 -4.07 -30.84 -17.82
N GLY A 11 -3.60 -30.73 -19.06
CA GLY A 11 -4.46 -30.73 -20.25
C GLY A 11 -5.42 -29.53 -20.32
N SER A 12 -6.63 -29.72 -20.86
CA SER A 12 -7.66 -28.67 -20.96
C SER A 12 -8.28 -28.24 -19.62
N HIS A 13 -8.08 -29.03 -18.56
CA HIS A 13 -8.56 -28.75 -17.21
C HIS A 13 -7.56 -27.95 -16.35
N GLY A 14 -6.32 -27.78 -16.84
CA GLY A 14 -5.28 -27.08 -16.10
C GLY A 14 -4.77 -27.85 -14.87
N ILE A 15 -3.74 -27.30 -14.23
CA ILE A 15 -3.25 -27.80 -12.93
C ILE A 15 -4.19 -27.26 -11.86
N THR A 16 -5.03 -28.13 -11.29
CA THR A 16 -5.88 -27.75 -10.16
C THR A 16 -5.06 -27.87 -8.89
N PHE A 17 -4.96 -26.78 -8.12
CA PHE A 17 -4.37 -26.81 -6.81
C PHE A 17 -5.22 -27.69 -5.86
N PRO A 18 -4.62 -28.47 -4.96
CA PRO A 18 -5.38 -29.24 -3.97
C PRO A 18 -6.27 -28.28 -3.18
N LEU A 19 -7.51 -28.70 -2.89
CA LEU A 19 -8.48 -27.92 -2.11
C LEU A 19 -7.77 -27.36 -0.88
N GLY A 20 -7.58 -26.05 -0.87
CA GLY A 20 -6.81 -25.38 0.14
C GLY A 20 -7.47 -25.50 1.52
N PRO A 21 -6.69 -25.33 2.59
CA PRO A 21 -7.25 -25.25 3.94
C PRO A 21 -8.38 -24.21 3.99
N GLY A 22 -9.37 -24.41 4.88
CA GLY A 22 -10.57 -23.57 4.94
C GLY A 22 -10.27 -22.06 5.07
N THR A 23 -11.27 -21.22 4.80
CA THR A 23 -11.17 -19.74 4.80
C THR A 23 -10.45 -19.15 6.01
N THR A 24 -10.62 -19.79 7.18
CA THR A 24 -9.94 -19.44 8.44
C THR A 24 -8.41 -19.46 8.33
N TYR A 25 -7.83 -20.41 7.59
CA TYR A 25 -6.37 -20.48 7.40
C TYR A 25 -5.86 -19.26 6.63
N PHE A 26 -6.51 -18.94 5.51
CA PHE A 26 -6.15 -17.79 4.69
C PHE A 26 -6.29 -16.47 5.44
N TYR A 27 -7.31 -16.36 6.30
CA TYR A 27 -7.47 -15.23 7.20
C TYR A 27 -6.24 -15.05 8.10
N TYR A 28 -5.78 -16.10 8.78
CA TYR A 28 -4.61 -16.01 9.66
C TYR A 28 -3.30 -15.77 8.89
N VAL A 29 -3.15 -16.31 7.69
CA VAL A 29 -1.99 -16.03 6.83
C VAL A 29 -1.95 -14.56 6.41
N LEU A 30 -3.07 -14.02 5.91
CA LEU A 30 -3.14 -12.61 5.52
C LEU A 30 -3.00 -11.68 6.73
N LEU A 31 -3.53 -12.06 7.89
CA LEU A 31 -3.34 -11.33 9.15
C LEU A 31 -1.86 -11.30 9.57
N ALA A 32 -1.15 -12.42 9.43
CA ALA A 32 0.28 -12.49 9.69
C ALA A 32 1.08 -11.61 8.71
N ILE A 33 0.74 -11.65 7.42
CA ILE A 33 1.37 -10.78 6.40
C ILE A 33 1.11 -9.30 6.72
N LEU A 34 -0.11 -8.94 7.13
CA LEU A 34 -0.44 -7.58 7.56
C LEU A 34 0.39 -7.15 8.76
N ALA A 35 0.49 -8.00 9.79
CA ALA A 35 1.29 -7.72 10.98
C ALA A 35 2.78 -7.54 10.63
N LEU A 36 3.33 -8.39 9.75
CA LEU A 36 4.69 -8.27 9.25
C LEU A 36 4.90 -6.99 8.44
N ALA A 37 3.96 -6.62 7.59
CA ALA A 37 4.02 -5.38 6.81
C ALA A 37 4.01 -4.14 7.71
N LEU A 38 3.16 -4.12 8.75
CA LEU A 38 3.11 -3.04 9.74
C LEU A 38 4.41 -2.97 10.57
N ALA A 39 4.90 -4.12 11.04
CA ALA A 39 6.16 -4.19 11.77
C ALA A 39 7.34 -3.72 10.92
N ALA A 40 7.41 -4.14 9.66
CA ALA A 40 8.43 -3.71 8.71
C ALA A 40 8.35 -2.20 8.45
N ALA A 41 7.13 -1.64 8.28
CA ALA A 41 6.93 -0.21 8.08
C ALA A 41 7.38 0.62 9.30
N LEU A 42 7.02 0.19 10.52
CA LEU A 42 7.43 0.84 11.77
C LEU A 42 8.94 0.76 11.98
N TRP A 43 9.54 -0.40 11.70
CA TRP A 43 11.00 -0.57 11.79
C TRP A 43 11.73 0.28 10.75
N LEU A 44 11.21 0.36 9.52
CA LEU A 44 11.78 1.21 8.47
C LEU A 44 11.79 2.68 8.89
N GLU A 45 10.69 3.18 9.47
CA GLU A 45 10.53 4.58 9.87
C GLU A 45 11.60 5.03 10.88
N GLY A 46 12.03 4.14 11.78
CA GLY A 46 13.10 4.40 12.75
C GLY A 46 14.52 4.05 12.30
N SER A 47 14.67 3.33 11.18
CA SER A 47 15.96 2.80 10.72
C SER A 47 16.77 3.82 9.91
N ARG A 48 18.11 3.63 9.86
CA ARG A 48 19.00 4.39 8.96
C ARG A 48 18.57 4.33 7.50
N PHE A 49 17.99 3.20 7.08
CA PHE A 49 17.46 2.99 5.74
C PHE A 49 16.28 3.93 5.45
N GLY A 50 15.32 4.04 6.38
CA GLY A 50 14.19 4.96 6.24
C GLY A 50 14.61 6.43 6.21
N TYR A 51 15.58 6.84 7.02
CA TYR A 51 16.14 8.19 6.97
C TYR A 51 16.78 8.49 5.61
N GLY A 52 17.54 7.55 5.06
CA GLY A 52 18.12 7.70 3.72
C GLY A 52 17.05 7.85 2.63
N LEU A 53 15.97 7.05 2.69
CA LEU A 53 14.85 7.19 1.76
C LEU A 53 14.13 8.54 1.88
N ARG A 54 14.03 9.08 3.09
CA ARG A 54 13.44 10.40 3.33
C ARG A 54 14.32 11.53 2.77
N ALA A 55 15.64 11.43 2.92
CA ALA A 55 16.57 12.37 2.30
C ALA A 55 16.47 12.35 0.77
N ILE A 56 16.41 11.15 0.16
CA ILE A 56 16.21 10.99 -1.29
C ILE A 56 14.87 11.61 -1.73
N ARG A 57 13.80 11.45 -0.94
CA ARG A 57 12.48 12.02 -1.22
C ARG A 57 12.48 13.55 -1.21
N GLU A 58 13.31 14.19 -0.38
CA GLU A 58 13.40 15.66 -0.30
C GLU A 58 14.25 16.24 -1.43
N ASN A 59 15.47 15.71 -1.62
CA ASN A 59 16.33 16.10 -2.74
C ASN A 59 17.34 15.00 -3.05
N GLU A 60 17.12 14.31 -4.16
CA GLU A 60 17.97 13.20 -4.61
C GLU A 60 19.42 13.63 -4.90
N VAL A 61 19.62 14.81 -5.50
CA VAL A 61 20.95 15.33 -5.85
C VAL A 61 21.73 15.68 -4.58
N ALA A 62 21.09 16.31 -3.60
CA ALA A 62 21.70 16.66 -2.33
C ALA A 62 22.03 15.41 -1.48
N ALA A 63 21.15 14.39 -1.52
CA ALA A 63 21.38 13.12 -0.86
C ALA A 63 22.61 12.40 -1.43
N ALA A 64 22.74 12.36 -2.76
CA ALA A 64 23.90 11.79 -3.44
C ALA A 64 25.21 12.53 -3.10
N ALA A 65 25.17 13.87 -3.08
CA ALA A 65 26.32 14.69 -2.69
C ALA A 65 26.73 14.48 -1.21
N SER A 66 25.80 14.06 -0.36
CA SER A 66 26.04 13.74 1.05
C SER A 66 26.57 12.31 1.28
N GLY A 67 26.91 11.59 0.21
CA GLY A 67 27.47 10.24 0.27
C GLY A 67 26.43 9.11 0.41
N ILE A 68 25.15 9.39 0.20
CA ILE A 68 24.10 8.36 0.19
C ILE A 68 24.10 7.66 -1.18
N ASP A 69 24.27 6.34 -1.20
CA ASP A 69 24.07 5.54 -2.41
C ASP A 69 22.57 5.44 -2.72
N VAL A 70 22.09 6.37 -3.55
CA VAL A 70 20.70 6.48 -3.96
C VAL A 70 20.23 5.24 -4.71
N LEU A 71 21.08 4.69 -5.58
CA LEU A 71 20.72 3.55 -6.42
C LEU A 71 20.53 2.29 -5.57
N ALA A 72 21.46 2.01 -4.65
CA ALA A 72 21.34 0.88 -3.74
C ALA A 72 20.08 1.00 -2.86
N LEU A 73 19.81 2.19 -2.32
CA LEU A 73 18.64 2.41 -1.45
C LEU A 73 17.31 2.21 -2.21
N LYS A 74 17.19 2.75 -3.43
CA LYS A 74 16.00 2.56 -4.28
C LYS A 74 15.80 1.10 -4.66
N ARG A 75 16.88 0.37 -5.00
CA ARG A 75 16.81 -1.07 -5.32
C ARG A 75 16.29 -1.87 -4.14
N TRP A 76 16.83 -1.65 -2.94
CA TRP A 76 16.35 -2.32 -1.73
C TRP A 76 14.91 -1.98 -1.39
N ALA A 77 14.50 -0.71 -1.56
CA ALA A 77 13.12 -0.29 -1.33
C ALA A 77 12.15 -0.99 -2.29
N TYR A 78 12.54 -1.12 -3.57
CA TYR A 78 11.77 -1.86 -4.57
C TYR A 78 11.67 -3.35 -4.22
N CYS A 79 12.79 -4.00 -3.86
CA CYS A 79 12.80 -5.40 -3.45
C CYS A 79 11.89 -5.65 -2.24
N LEU A 80 11.96 -4.80 -1.21
CA LEU A 80 11.13 -4.94 -0.01
C LEU A 80 9.63 -4.81 -0.33
N SER A 81 9.27 -3.83 -1.17
CA SER A 81 7.91 -3.67 -1.69
C SER A 81 7.44 -4.91 -2.46
N ALA A 82 8.28 -5.42 -3.36
CA ALA A 82 7.96 -6.57 -4.20
C ALA A 82 7.72 -7.83 -3.38
N VAL A 83 8.50 -8.07 -2.32
CA VAL A 83 8.31 -9.23 -1.43
C VAL A 83 6.94 -9.20 -0.75
N LEU A 84 6.53 -8.05 -0.20
CA LEU A 84 5.22 -7.91 0.46
C LEU A 84 4.07 -8.14 -0.52
N ILE A 85 4.15 -7.54 -1.72
CA ILE A 85 3.13 -7.71 -2.76
C ILE A 85 3.09 -9.17 -3.24
N ALA A 86 4.25 -9.82 -3.39
CA ALA A 86 4.34 -11.22 -3.82
C ALA A 86 3.71 -12.17 -2.79
N TRP A 87 3.86 -11.94 -1.49
CA TRP A 87 3.22 -12.75 -0.45
C TRP A 87 1.70 -12.62 -0.47
N VAL A 88 1.18 -11.39 -0.59
CA VAL A 88 -0.25 -11.13 -0.71
C VAL A 88 -0.80 -11.77 -1.99
N GLY A 89 -0.15 -11.52 -3.13
CA GLY A 89 -0.56 -12.04 -4.43
C GLY A 89 -0.50 -13.57 -4.51
N GLY A 90 0.54 -14.20 -3.95
CA GLY A 90 0.65 -15.66 -3.90
C GLY A 90 -0.44 -16.31 -3.04
N THR A 91 -0.73 -15.71 -1.88
CA THR A 91 -1.79 -16.19 -0.99
C THR A 91 -3.18 -15.99 -1.61
N ALA A 92 -3.43 -14.82 -2.21
CA ALA A 92 -4.67 -14.54 -2.91
C ALA A 92 -4.86 -15.47 -4.13
N GLY A 93 -3.83 -15.67 -4.94
CA GLY A 93 -3.88 -16.57 -6.10
C GLY A 93 -4.22 -18.01 -5.71
N TYR A 94 -3.67 -18.50 -4.60
CA TYR A 94 -4.01 -19.82 -4.07
C TYR A 94 -5.45 -19.87 -3.53
N TRP A 95 -5.93 -18.79 -2.90
CA TRP A 95 -7.30 -18.68 -2.38
C TRP A 95 -8.36 -18.63 -3.49
N LEU A 96 -8.10 -17.87 -4.57
CA LEU A 96 -9.04 -17.72 -5.68
C LEU A 96 -9.20 -19.00 -6.52
N THR A 97 -8.26 -19.96 -6.43
CA THR A 97 -8.24 -21.26 -7.15
C THR A 97 -8.23 -21.20 -8.68
N TYR A 98 -8.63 -20.07 -9.28
CA TYR A 98 -8.51 -19.73 -10.68
C TYR A 98 -8.01 -18.29 -10.81
N ILE A 99 -7.24 -17.99 -11.86
CA ILE A 99 -6.71 -16.65 -12.11
C ILE A 99 -7.32 -16.12 -13.40
N ASN A 100 -8.12 -15.06 -13.29
CA ASN A 100 -8.56 -14.28 -14.43
C ASN A 100 -7.64 -13.06 -14.61
N ALA A 101 -6.91 -12.98 -15.72
CA ALA A 101 -5.97 -11.89 -15.99
C ALA A 101 -6.64 -10.50 -16.02
N ASN A 102 -7.91 -10.43 -16.46
CA ASN A 102 -8.62 -9.17 -16.56
C ASN A 102 -8.99 -8.59 -15.18
N GLU A 103 -9.29 -9.47 -14.20
CA GLU A 103 -9.57 -9.06 -12.82
C GLU A 103 -8.27 -8.85 -12.03
N ALA A 104 -7.31 -9.77 -12.18
CA ALA A 104 -6.04 -9.74 -11.43
C ALA A 104 -5.16 -8.52 -11.79
N PHE A 105 -5.19 -8.08 -13.06
CA PHE A 105 -4.48 -6.90 -13.53
C PHE A 105 -5.42 -5.72 -13.83
N GLY A 106 -6.67 -5.82 -13.38
CA GLY A 106 -7.66 -4.79 -13.59
C GLY A 106 -7.33 -3.50 -12.82
N PRO A 107 -7.65 -2.32 -13.38
CA PRO A 107 -7.34 -1.03 -12.74
C PRO A 107 -8.11 -0.83 -11.42
N THR A 108 -9.21 -1.54 -11.21
CA THR A 108 -10.05 -1.47 -10.01
C THR A 108 -9.25 -1.73 -8.73
N ILE A 109 -8.43 -2.78 -8.70
CA ILE A 109 -7.63 -3.14 -7.52
C ILE A 109 -6.60 -2.04 -7.21
N THR A 110 -5.90 -1.57 -8.23
CA THR A 110 -4.89 -0.50 -8.08
C THR A 110 -5.53 0.79 -7.56
N PHE A 111 -6.68 1.19 -8.10
CA PHE A 111 -7.39 2.37 -7.62
C PHE A 111 -7.88 2.19 -6.18
N GLN A 112 -8.48 1.05 -5.85
CA GLN A 112 -8.90 0.77 -4.48
C GLN A 112 -7.73 0.86 -3.49
N MET A 113 -6.58 0.26 -3.81
CA MET A 113 -5.38 0.33 -2.97
C MET A 113 -4.90 1.78 -2.75
N VAL A 114 -4.85 2.58 -3.82
CA VAL A 114 -4.45 4.00 -3.75
C VAL A 114 -5.42 4.79 -2.88
N VAL A 115 -6.72 4.57 -3.03
CA VAL A 115 -7.74 5.31 -2.26
C VAL A 115 -7.71 4.90 -0.79
N MET A 116 -7.53 3.61 -0.47
CA MET A 116 -7.32 3.16 0.91
C MET A 116 -6.10 3.82 1.55
N ALA A 117 -4.99 3.94 0.82
CA ALA A 117 -3.80 4.62 1.30
C ALA A 117 -4.01 6.14 1.49
N ILE A 118 -4.66 6.82 0.55
CA ILE A 118 -4.93 8.26 0.61
C ILE A 118 -5.92 8.59 1.72
N LEU A 119 -7.06 7.89 1.77
CA LEU A 119 -8.09 8.09 2.80
C LEU A 119 -7.49 7.92 4.20
N GLY A 120 -6.67 6.88 4.36
CA GLY A 120 -5.93 6.61 5.58
C GLY A 120 -4.88 7.66 5.94
N GLY A 121 -4.20 8.22 4.95
CA GLY A 121 -3.17 9.26 5.09
C GLY A 121 -1.77 8.78 4.71
N LEU A 122 -1.15 9.50 3.76
CA LEU A 122 0.20 9.24 3.24
C LEU A 122 1.25 9.76 4.24
N GLY A 123 1.78 8.88 5.08
CA GLY A 123 2.84 9.22 6.03
C GLY A 123 2.69 8.66 7.43
N THR A 124 1.73 7.75 7.65
CA THR A 124 1.70 6.92 8.86
C THR A 124 1.51 5.45 8.49
N PRO A 125 2.18 4.52 9.19
CA PRO A 125 2.05 3.09 8.90
C PRO A 125 0.63 2.57 9.15
N PHE A 126 -0.10 3.17 10.11
CA PHE A 126 -1.48 2.81 10.43
C PHE A 126 -2.55 3.48 9.55
N GLY A 127 -2.18 4.50 8.76
CA GLY A 127 -3.11 5.21 7.90
C GLY A 127 -3.82 4.27 6.92
N PRO A 128 -3.10 3.57 6.03
CA PRO A 128 -3.70 2.65 5.07
C PRO A 128 -4.59 1.57 5.69
N LEU A 129 -4.27 1.09 6.90
CA LEU A 129 -5.10 0.12 7.63
C LEU A 129 -6.49 0.71 7.97
N LEU A 130 -6.52 1.94 8.48
CA LEU A 130 -7.75 2.66 8.79
C LEU A 130 -8.56 2.97 7.52
N GLY A 131 -7.87 3.42 6.46
CA GLY A 131 -8.50 3.70 5.17
C GLY A 131 -9.10 2.44 4.53
N ALA A 132 -8.41 1.30 4.62
CA ALA A 132 -8.93 0.00 4.18
C ALA A 132 -10.17 -0.40 4.97
N ALA A 133 -10.14 -0.34 6.30
CA ALA A 133 -11.29 -0.69 7.13
C ALA A 133 -12.53 0.15 6.78
N VAL A 134 -12.38 1.47 6.63
CA VAL A 134 -13.49 2.36 6.27
C VAL A 134 -14.04 2.06 4.88
N LEU A 135 -13.16 1.95 3.86
CA LEU A 135 -13.61 1.70 2.50
C LEU A 135 -14.23 0.33 2.30
N VAL A 136 -13.67 -0.72 2.92
CA VAL A 136 -14.21 -2.07 2.82
C VAL A 136 -15.60 -2.14 3.47
N LEU A 137 -15.75 -1.61 4.68
CA LEU A 137 -17.07 -1.56 5.35
C LEU A 137 -18.09 -0.78 4.52
N LEU A 138 -17.68 0.35 3.95
CA LEU A 138 -18.54 1.16 3.09
C LEU A 138 -18.92 0.40 1.81
N ALA A 139 -17.96 -0.26 1.15
CA ALA A 139 -18.18 -1.05 -0.04
C ALA A 139 -19.12 -2.23 0.23
N GLU A 140 -18.99 -2.90 1.37
CA GLU A 140 -19.82 -4.05 1.75
C GLU A 140 -21.26 -3.64 2.09
N VAL A 141 -21.45 -2.53 2.82
CA VAL A 141 -22.79 -1.97 3.10
C VAL A 141 -23.49 -1.50 1.81
N LEU A 142 -22.75 -0.89 0.88
CA LEU A 142 -23.32 -0.45 -0.40
C LEU A 142 -23.60 -1.64 -1.32
N GLY A 143 -22.69 -2.62 -1.38
CA GLY A 143 -22.82 -3.81 -2.22
C GLY A 143 -24.00 -4.69 -1.83
N THR A 144 -24.31 -4.79 -0.54
CA THR A 144 -25.46 -5.57 -0.05
C THR A 144 -26.81 -4.92 -0.36
N ARG A 145 -26.87 -3.59 -0.60
CA ARG A 145 -28.13 -2.88 -0.88
C ARG A 145 -28.35 -2.53 -2.35
N LEU A 146 -27.30 -2.41 -3.16
CA LEU A 146 -27.36 -1.87 -4.52
C LEU A 146 -26.47 -2.64 -5.52
N LEU A 147 -26.86 -3.88 -5.84
CA LEU A 147 -26.06 -4.82 -6.65
C LEU A 147 -25.75 -4.33 -8.09
N TYR A 148 -26.70 -3.65 -8.75
CA TYR A 148 -26.54 -3.21 -10.15
C TYR A 148 -25.79 -1.88 -10.33
N ALA A 149 -25.77 -1.03 -9.30
CA ALA A 149 -25.11 0.29 -9.36
C ALA A 149 -23.77 0.32 -8.60
N TYR A 150 -23.37 -0.80 -8.00
CA TYR A 150 -22.19 -0.93 -7.12
C TYR A 150 -20.91 -0.32 -7.71
N LEU A 151 -20.56 -0.64 -8.96
CA LEU A 151 -19.33 -0.12 -9.59
C LEU A 151 -19.34 1.40 -9.75
N ILE A 152 -20.48 1.97 -10.17
CA ILE A 152 -20.65 3.43 -10.33
C ILE A 152 -20.58 4.12 -8.97
N ILE A 153 -21.24 3.55 -7.96
CA ILE A 153 -21.27 4.10 -6.61
C ILE A 153 -19.88 4.01 -5.97
N ILE A 154 -19.14 2.91 -6.14
CA ILE A 154 -17.77 2.82 -5.67
C ILE A 154 -16.88 3.85 -6.34
N GLY A 155 -16.99 4.04 -7.65
CA GLY A 155 -16.25 5.08 -8.36
C GLY A 155 -16.56 6.48 -7.83
N LEU A 156 -17.84 6.76 -7.55
CA LEU A 156 -18.29 8.02 -6.98
C LEU A 156 -17.78 8.21 -5.54
N VAL A 157 -17.84 7.18 -4.71
CA VAL A 157 -17.32 7.18 -3.34
C VAL A 157 -15.82 7.44 -3.34
N ILE A 158 -15.08 6.76 -4.22
CA ILE A 158 -13.65 6.99 -4.43
C ILE A 158 -13.38 8.44 -4.80
N MET A 159 -14.12 9.00 -5.78
CA MET A 159 -13.98 10.41 -6.17
C MET A 159 -14.30 11.35 -5.01
N ALA A 160 -15.42 11.15 -4.32
CA ALA A 160 -15.85 11.99 -3.21
C ALA A 160 -14.83 11.95 -2.06
N VAL A 161 -14.35 10.77 -1.69
CA VAL A 161 -13.33 10.61 -0.64
C VAL A 161 -12.02 11.29 -1.03
N SER A 162 -11.57 11.12 -2.27
CA SER A 162 -10.34 11.74 -2.79
C SER A 162 -10.45 13.27 -2.85
N LEU A 163 -11.61 13.80 -3.23
CA LEU A 163 -11.88 15.25 -3.32
C LEU A 163 -12.03 15.91 -1.95
N VAL A 164 -12.67 15.24 -0.98
CA VAL A 164 -12.96 15.82 0.34
C VAL A 164 -11.77 15.69 1.30
N PHE A 165 -10.95 14.65 1.16
CA PHE A 165 -9.81 14.39 2.04
C PHE A 165 -8.48 14.15 1.29
N PRO A 166 -7.97 15.13 0.52
CA PRO A 166 -6.74 14.96 -0.29
C PRO A 166 -5.47 14.74 0.55
N GLN A 167 -5.50 15.06 1.85
CA GLN A 167 -4.39 14.82 2.79
C GLN A 167 -4.60 13.57 3.67
N GLY A 168 -5.73 12.86 3.51
CA GLY A 168 -6.15 11.75 4.37
C GLY A 168 -6.58 12.17 5.79
N VAL A 169 -7.33 11.29 6.45
CA VAL A 169 -7.88 11.54 7.80
C VAL A 169 -6.78 11.78 8.83
N VAL A 170 -5.67 11.05 8.74
CA VAL A 170 -4.53 11.17 9.66
C VAL A 170 -3.68 12.44 9.37
N GLY A 171 -3.61 12.87 8.11
CA GLY A 171 -2.93 14.13 7.75
C GLY A 171 -3.63 15.36 8.32
N LEU A 172 -4.96 15.37 8.26
CA LEU A 172 -5.78 16.45 8.83
C LEU A 172 -5.67 16.52 10.36
N ALA A 173 -5.60 15.36 11.04
CA ALA A 173 -5.39 15.30 12.48
C ALA A 173 -4.00 15.84 12.90
N ARG A 174 -2.94 15.53 12.15
CA ARG A 174 -1.59 16.07 12.39
C ARG A 174 -1.49 17.57 12.13
N LEU A 175 -2.22 18.10 11.13
CA LEU A 175 -2.20 19.54 10.83
C LEU A 175 -2.87 20.36 11.96
N ARG A 176 -3.89 19.80 12.62
CA ARG A 176 -4.51 20.40 13.82
C ARG A 176 -3.65 20.27 15.08
N LEU A 177 -2.79 19.25 15.16
CA LEU A 177 -1.96 18.96 16.34
C LEU A 177 -0.52 19.47 16.25
N ARG A 178 -0.10 20.07 15.13
CA ARG A 178 1.22 20.73 15.04
C ARG A 178 1.21 21.98 15.94
N PRO A 179 2.01 22.02 17.03
CA PRO A 179 2.28 23.28 17.70
C PRO A 179 2.90 24.22 16.66
N ARG A 180 2.35 25.43 16.55
CA ARG A 180 2.91 26.52 15.74
C ARG A 180 4.38 26.70 16.16
N ALA A 181 5.32 26.09 15.44
CA ALA A 181 6.72 26.33 15.66
C ALA A 181 6.95 27.81 15.34
N ARG A 182 7.32 28.59 16.37
CA ARG A 182 7.70 29.99 16.21
C ARG A 182 8.78 30.07 15.13
N PRO A 183 8.65 30.95 14.12
CA PRO A 183 9.72 31.16 13.15
C PRO A 183 10.99 31.53 13.92
N ALA A 184 12.05 30.73 13.74
CA ALA A 184 13.37 31.07 14.25
C ALA A 184 13.81 32.36 13.56
N VAL A 185 14.06 33.40 14.36
CA VAL A 185 14.58 34.68 13.87
C VAL A 185 15.94 34.42 13.21
N PRO A 186 16.16 34.80 11.94
CA PRO A 186 17.44 34.63 11.27
C PRO A 186 18.57 35.31 12.05
N ALA A 187 19.67 34.59 12.27
CA ALA A 187 20.84 35.04 13.02
C ALA A 187 21.64 36.16 12.32
N GLU A 188 21.21 36.61 11.14
CA GLU A 188 21.92 37.60 10.31
C GLU A 188 21.92 39.02 10.89
N ARG A 189 21.10 39.33 11.91
CA ARG A 189 21.09 40.66 12.53
C ARG A 189 22.16 40.92 13.59
N ARG A 190 22.98 39.93 14.01
CA ARG A 190 24.00 40.16 15.05
C ARG A 190 25.36 40.65 14.53
N VAL A 191 25.59 40.68 13.22
CA VAL A 191 26.88 41.11 12.63
C VAL A 191 26.83 42.57 12.15
N ALA A 192 25.65 43.21 12.13
CA ALA A 192 25.51 44.61 11.73
C ALA A 192 25.65 45.62 12.87
N GLU A 193 25.92 45.17 14.10
CA GLU A 193 26.06 46.03 15.29
C GLU A 193 27.44 45.92 15.99
N SER A 194 28.47 45.40 15.31
CA SER A 194 29.86 45.42 15.81
C SER A 194 30.78 46.25 14.92
#